data_AF-A0A7W9H394-F1
#
_entry.id   AF-A0A7W9H394-F1
#
_cell.length_a   1.000
_cell.length_b   1.000
_cell.length_c   1.000
_cell.angle_alpha   90.00
_cell.angle_beta   90.00
_cell.angle_gamma   90.00
#
_symmetry.space_group_name_H-M   'P 1'
#
loop_
_entity.id
_entity.type
_entity.pdbx_description
1 polymer ?
#
loop_
_entity_poly.entity_id
_entity_poly.type
_entity_poly.pdbx_seq_one_letter_code
_entity_poly.pdbx_strand_id
1 'polypeptide(L)' 'MTGAPTLVQPKPRKCVLFDVDGTLLDALDNQRRVWATWAGRYGLDAAEVYRVALRTRPVETFT' A
#
# COMPACT_ATOMS: atom_id res chain seq x y z
N MET A 1 -12.76 14.75 -51.44
CA MET A 1 -13.23 14.03 -50.23
C MET A 1 -12.01 13.79 -49.35
N THR A 2 -11.84 14.58 -48.31
CA THR A 2 -10.67 14.50 -47.41
C THR A 2 -11.03 13.57 -46.25
N GLY A 3 -10.43 12.39 -46.18
CA GLY A 3 -10.64 11.45 -45.08
C GLY A 3 -9.97 11.97 -43.81
N ALA A 4 -10.72 12.06 -42.72
CA ALA A 4 -10.17 12.43 -41.41
C ALA A 4 -9.18 11.35 -40.93
N PRO A 5 -8.05 11.72 -40.29
CA PRO A 5 -7.08 10.75 -39.81
C PRO A 5 -7.70 9.88 -38.72
N THR A 6 -7.60 8.56 -38.90
CA THR A 6 -7.98 7.58 -37.87
C THR A 6 -7.00 7.71 -36.70
N LEU A 7 -7.49 8.13 -35.54
CA LEU A 7 -6.70 8.12 -34.31
C LEU A 7 -6.43 6.67 -33.90
N VAL A 8 -5.17 6.24 -33.95
CA VAL A 8 -4.75 4.95 -33.42
C VAL A 8 -4.76 5.03 -31.90
N GLN A 9 -5.68 4.30 -31.27
CA GLN A 9 -5.71 4.14 -29.82
C GLN A 9 -4.50 3.29 -29.39
N PRO A 10 -3.66 3.75 -28.44
CA PRO A 10 -2.56 2.95 -27.95
C PRO A 10 -3.07 1.69 -27.26
N LYS A 11 -2.45 0.54 -27.55
CA LYS A 11 -2.79 -0.72 -26.87
C LYS A 11 -2.58 -0.57 -25.35
N PRO A 12 -3.47 -1.16 -24.52
CA PRO A 12 -3.29 -1.15 -23.07
C PRO A 12 -1.91 -1.72 -22.71
N ARG A 13 -1.14 -0.97 -21.93
CA ARG A 13 0.17 -1.45 -21.44
C ARG A 13 -0.08 -2.45 -20.32
N LYS A 14 0.68 -3.56 -20.33
CA LYS A 14 0.71 -4.49 -19.21
C LYS A 14 1.56 -3.88 -18.10
N CYS A 15 1.02 -3.80 -16.90
CA CYS A 15 1.70 -3.30 -15.72
C CYS A 15 1.57 -4.31 -14.59
N VAL A 16 2.54 -4.33 -13.67
CA VAL A 16 2.50 -5.11 -12.44
C VAL A 16 2.59 -4.13 -11.27
N LEU A 17 1.71 -4.30 -10.28
CA LEU A 17 1.75 -3.55 -9.03
C LEU A 17 2.51 -4.37 -8.00
N PHE A 18 3.52 -3.77 -7.37
CA PHE A 18 4.22 -4.34 -6.24
C PHE A 18 3.73 -3.69 -4.96
N ASP A 19 3.49 -4.51 -3.94
CA ASP A 19 3.41 -4.04 -2.57
C ASP A 19 4.80 -3.59 -2.09
N VAL A 20 4.88 -2.83 -1.00
CA VAL A 20 6.16 -2.32 -0.47
C VAL A 20 6.65 -3.21 0.66
N ASP A 21 5.89 -3.30 1.74
CA ASP A 21 6.30 -3.97 2.97
C ASP A 21 6.21 -5.49 2.82
N GLY A 22 7.33 -6.20 2.99
CA GLY A 22 7.42 -7.63 2.78
C GLY A 22 7.53 -8.06 1.31
N THR A 23 7.46 -7.12 0.36
CA THR A 23 7.68 -7.37 -1.08
C THR A 23 8.96 -6.70 -1.57
N LEU A 24 9.07 -5.37 -1.43
CA LEU A 24 10.25 -4.61 -1.82
C LEU A 24 11.21 -4.38 -0.65
N LEU A 25 10.69 -4.33 0.59
CA LEU A 25 11.44 -4.04 1.79
C LEU A 25 11.08 -4.99 2.93
N ASP A 26 12.07 -5.43 3.70
CA ASP A 26 11.79 -6.04 5.01
C ASP A 26 11.48 -4.94 6.03
N ALA A 27 10.18 -4.70 6.21
CA ALA A 27 9.68 -3.62 7.05
C ALA A 27 9.18 -4.09 8.42
N LEU A 28 9.16 -5.40 8.70
CA LEU A 28 8.43 -5.96 9.84
C LEU A 28 8.91 -5.39 11.19
N ASP A 29 10.23 -5.39 11.39
CA ASP A 29 10.83 -4.89 12.62
C ASP A 29 10.72 -3.37 12.75
N ASN A 30 10.76 -2.66 11.61
CA ASN A 30 10.53 -1.22 11.61
C ASN A 30 9.11 -0.87 12.06
N GLN A 31 8.11 -1.58 11.53
CA GLN A 31 6.71 -1.39 11.91
C GLN A 31 6.49 -1.68 13.39
N ARG A 32 7.07 -2.75 13.94
CA ARG A 32 7.02 -3.04 15.38
C ARG A 32 7.56 -1.89 16.23
N ARG A 33 8.72 -1.31 15.84
CA ARG A 33 9.34 -0.19 16.57
C ARG A 33 8.49 1.07 16.53
N VAL A 34 7.97 1.44 15.37
CA VAL A 34 7.14 2.64 15.19
C VAL A 34 5.86 2.52 16.02
N TRP A 35 5.16 1.38 15.94
CA TRP A 35 3.93 1.17 16.67
C TRP A 35 4.15 1.08 18.19
N ALA A 36 5.23 0.46 18.66
CA ALA A 36 5.58 0.46 20.08
C ALA A 36 5.86 1.87 20.60
N THR A 37 6.60 2.68 19.84
CA THR A 37 6.89 4.08 20.20
C THR A 37 5.61 4.91 20.28
N TRP A 38 4.71 4.74 19.31
CA TRP A 38 3.42 5.42 19.30
C TRP A 38 2.57 4.98 20.50
N ALA A 39 2.43 3.68 20.75
CA ALA A 39 1.65 3.14 21.86
C ALA A 39 2.12 3.67 23.22
N GLY A 40 3.44 3.76 23.42
CA GLY A 40 4.04 4.30 24.63
C GLY A 40 3.65 5.76 24.91
N ARG A 41 3.43 6.58 23.88
CA ARG A 41 2.98 7.98 24.04
C ARG A 41 1.55 8.10 24.58
N TYR A 42 0.74 7.06 24.40
CA TYR A 42 -0.67 7.04 24.80
C TYR A 42 -0.96 6.04 25.94
N GLY A 43 0.07 5.40 26.50
CA GLY A 43 -0.11 4.42 27.58
C GLY A 43 -0.85 3.16 27.13
N LEU A 44 -0.77 2.80 25.85
CA LEU A 44 -1.43 1.64 25.28
C LEU A 44 -0.51 0.42 25.25
N ASP A 45 -1.09 -0.78 25.24
CA ASP A 45 -0.34 -2.02 24.99
C ASP A 45 0.12 -2.08 23.53
N ALA A 46 1.45 -2.09 23.33
CA ALA A 46 2.06 -2.13 22.02
C ALA A 46 1.72 -3.42 21.23
N ALA A 47 1.57 -4.56 21.92
CA ALA A 47 1.22 -5.81 21.26
C ALA A 47 -0.21 -5.77 20.70
N GLU A 48 -1.13 -5.22 21.49
CA GLU A 48 -2.52 -5.02 21.08
C GLU A 48 -2.65 -3.97 19.95
N VAL A 49 -1.89 -2.87 20.02
CA VAL A 49 -1.83 -1.88 18.94
C VAL A 49 -1.33 -2.51 17.63
N TYR A 50 -0.23 -3.26 17.68
CA TYR A 50 0.32 -3.93 16.50
C TYR A 50 -0.67 -4.92 15.88
N ARG A 51 -1.41 -5.66 16.71
CA ARG A 51 -2.45 -6.62 16.26
C ARG A 51 -3.54 -5.96 15.43
N VAL A 52 -3.90 -4.70 15.71
CA VAL A 52 -4.97 -3.96 15.03
C VAL A 52 -4.45 -3.14 13.85
N ALA A 53 -3.28 -2.51 13.98
CA ALA A 53 -2.75 -1.58 12.99
C ALA A 53 -2.47 -2.21 11.62
N LEU A 54 -2.15 -3.51 11.58
CA LEU A 54 -1.78 -4.24 10.37
C LEU A 54 -2.95 -5.00 9.75
N ARG A 55 -4.05 -4.34 9.38
CA ARG A 55 -5.25 -5.06 8.89
C ARG A 55 -6.07 -4.46 7.76
N THR A 56 -5.70 -3.33 7.17
CA THR A 56 -6.44 -2.85 5.99
C THR A 56 -5.87 -3.50 4.74
N ARG A 57 -6.69 -4.27 4.01
CA ARG A 57 -6.24 -4.81 2.72
C ARG A 57 -6.13 -3.63 1.74
N PRO A 58 -5.13 -3.59 0.85
CA PRO A 58 -5.00 -2.50 -0.14
C PRO A 58 -6.25 -2.28 -1.00
N VAL A 59 -7.05 -3.34 -1.25
CA VAL A 59 -8.33 -3.25 -1.98
C VAL A 59 -9.40 -2.42 -1.25
N GLU A 60 -9.27 -2.21 0.05
CA GLU A 60 -10.20 -1.43 0.88
C GLU A 60 -9.84 0.07 0.91
N THR A 61 -8.73 0.49 0.29
CA THR A 61 -8.23 1.88 0.32
C THR A 61 -8.80 2.76 -0.81
N PHE A 62 -9.21 2.17 -1.94
CA PHE A 62 -9.70 2.92 -3.10
C PHE A 62 -11.20 2.66 -3.33
N THR A 63 -12.04 3.38 -2.59
CA THR A 63 -13.48 3.54 -2.88
C THR A 63 -13.73 4.78 -3.72
#